data_AF-X6FYF7-F1
#
_entry.id   AF-X6FYF7-F1
#
_cell.length_a   1.000
_cell.length_b   1.000
_cell.length_c   1.000
_cell.angle_alpha   90.00
_cell.angle_beta   90.00
_cell.angle_gamma   90.00
#
_symmetry.space_group_name_H-M   'P 1'
#
loop_
_entity.id
_entity.type
_entity.pdbx_description
1 polymer ?
#
loop_
_entity_poly.entity_id
_entity_poly.type
_entity_poly.pdbx_seq_one_letter_code
_entity_poly.pdbx_strand_id
1 'polypeptide(L)'
;QHLPQPSHSDKVAQRAKISKLSIYRHFENKEALFSAAISAGCHQLFAPLALLEGVGGSVEDQLMAVGSSLLRTLLRSDVRSVEAMVMADQTNPRSLSKLH
;
A
#
# COMPACT_ATOMS: atom_id res chain seq x y z
N GLN A 1 -12.69 -12.48 31.83
CA GLN A 1 -11.53 -12.98 31.05
C GLN A 1 -11.33 -12.04 29.87
N HIS A 2 -10.16 -11.41 29.73
CA HIS A 2 -9.86 -10.51 28.61
C HIS A 2 -9.22 -11.34 27.50
N LEU A 3 -9.94 -11.56 26.40
CA LEU A 3 -9.41 -12.29 25.24
C LEU A 3 -8.26 -11.48 24.64
N PRO A 4 -7.12 -12.10 24.28
CA PRO A 4 -6.02 -11.37 23.62
C PRO A 4 -6.52 -10.73 22.33
N GLN A 5 -6.07 -9.49 22.08
CA GLN A 5 -6.41 -8.76 20.86
C GLN A 5 -5.84 -9.50 19.64
N PRO A 6 -6.62 -9.69 18.57
CA PRO A 6 -6.17 -10.41 17.40
C PRO A 6 -4.98 -9.70 16.73
N SER A 7 -3.97 -10.47 16.31
CA SER A 7 -2.83 -9.93 15.60
C SER A 7 -3.23 -9.40 14.22
N HIS A 8 -2.37 -8.57 13.60
CA HIS A 8 -2.62 -8.04 12.26
C HIS A 8 -2.87 -9.16 11.23
N SER A 9 -2.09 -10.25 11.28
CA SER A 9 -2.30 -11.41 10.41
C SER A 9 -3.61 -12.15 10.70
N ASP A 10 -4.08 -12.17 11.95
CA ASP A 10 -5.39 -12.76 12.29
C ASP A 10 -6.53 -11.92 11.69
N LYS A 11 -6.42 -10.59 11.76
CA LYS A 11 -7.38 -9.66 11.14
C LYS A 11 -7.41 -9.82 9.61
N VAL A 12 -6.25 -9.98 8.98
CA VAL A 12 -6.14 -10.24 7.53
C VAL A 12 -6.77 -11.59 7.17
N ALA A 13 -6.43 -12.65 7.88
CA ALA A 13 -6.99 -13.99 7.67
C ALA A 13 -8.52 -14.00 7.79
N GLN A 14 -9.05 -13.34 8.83
CA GLN A 14 -10.48 -13.18 9.04
C GLN A 14 -11.16 -12.43 7.88
N ARG A 15 -10.58 -11.29 7.45
CA ARG A 15 -11.11 -10.50 6.33
C ARG A 15 -11.11 -11.28 5.01
N ALA A 16 -10.02 -12.00 4.75
CA ALA A 16 -9.86 -12.81 3.54
C ALA A 16 -10.58 -14.17 3.60
N LYS A 17 -11.18 -14.53 4.75
CA LYS A 17 -11.84 -15.82 5.00
C LYS A 17 -10.94 -17.03 4.73
N ILE A 18 -9.66 -16.90 5.07
CA ILE A 18 -8.66 -17.96 4.96
C ILE A 18 -8.02 -18.23 6.32
N SER A 19 -7.33 -19.36 6.44
CA SER A 19 -6.55 -19.65 7.65
C SER A 19 -5.28 -18.80 7.71
N LYS A 20 -4.81 -18.51 8.93
CA LYS A 20 -3.50 -17.86 9.14
C LYS A 20 -2.35 -18.67 8.52
N LEU A 21 -2.45 -20.01 8.57
CA LEU A 21 -1.49 -20.92 7.94
C LEU A 21 -1.45 -20.72 6.41
N SER A 22 -2.59 -20.50 5.76
CA SER A 22 -2.64 -20.21 4.32
C SER A 22 -1.84 -18.96 3.96
N ILE A 23 -1.89 -17.91 4.80
CA ILE A 23 -1.08 -16.70 4.61
C ILE A 23 0.41 -17.04 4.68
N TYR A 24 0.85 -17.77 5.72
CA TYR A 24 2.26 -18.09 5.90
C TYR A 24 2.83 -19.11 4.89
N ARG A 25 1.96 -19.83 4.15
CA ARG A 25 2.42 -20.62 2.99
C ARG A 25 2.80 -19.76 1.79
N HIS A 26 2.19 -18.58 1.66
CA HIS A 26 2.45 -17.66 0.55
C HIS A 26 3.46 -16.57 0.89
N PHE A 27 3.62 -16.25 2.18
CA PHE A 27 4.51 -15.19 2.65
C PHE A 27 5.37 -15.68 3.80
N GLU A 28 6.68 -15.59 3.64
CA GLU A 28 7.68 -16.03 4.62
C GLU A 28 7.53 -15.33 5.98
N ASN A 29 7.13 -14.05 5.95
CA ASN A 29 6.94 -13.22 7.14
C ASN A 29 5.92 -12.08 6.87
N LYS A 30 5.66 -11.26 7.89
CA LYS A 30 4.67 -10.18 7.82
C LYS A 30 5.14 -9.06 6.89
N GLU A 31 6.44 -8.84 6.82
CA GLU A 31 7.11 -7.85 5.99
C GLU A 31 6.95 -8.20 4.50
N ALA A 32 7.10 -9.47 4.13
CA ALA A 32 6.85 -9.98 2.78
C ALA A 32 5.38 -9.80 2.38
N LEU A 33 4.44 -10.12 3.29
CA LEU A 33 3.01 -9.87 3.06
C LEU A 33 2.71 -8.37 2.88
N PHE A 34 3.29 -7.52 3.72
CA PHE A 34 3.10 -6.06 3.62
C PHE A 34 3.67 -5.50 2.32
N SER A 35 4.90 -5.88 1.96
CA SER A 35 5.53 -5.48 0.70
C SER A 35 4.72 -5.90 -0.52
N ALA A 36 4.23 -7.15 -0.56
CA ALA A 36 3.37 -7.63 -1.63
C ALA A 36 2.05 -6.85 -1.71
N ALA A 37 1.44 -6.52 -0.57
CA ALA A 37 0.23 -5.72 -0.53
C ALA A 37 0.43 -4.29 -1.05
N ILE A 38 1.55 -3.65 -0.69
CA ILE A 38 1.92 -2.31 -1.21
C ILE A 38 2.17 -2.37 -2.71
N SER A 39 2.95 -3.34 -3.18
CA SER A 39 3.23 -3.53 -4.61
C SER A 39 1.95 -3.73 -5.43
N ALA A 40 1.07 -4.63 -4.99
CA ALA A 40 -0.23 -4.85 -5.63
C ALA A 40 -1.11 -3.59 -5.62
N GLY A 41 -1.12 -2.85 -4.51
CA GLY A 41 -1.83 -1.57 -4.40
C GLY A 41 -1.30 -0.52 -5.38
N CYS A 42 0.03 -0.36 -5.49
CA CYS A 42 0.65 0.53 -6.46
C CYS A 42 0.27 0.14 -7.89
N HIS A 43 0.36 -1.14 -8.26
CA HIS A 43 -0.03 -1.60 -9.59
C HIS A 43 -1.49 -1.24 -9.89
N GLN A 44 -2.41 -1.44 -8.94
CA GLN A 44 -3.81 -1.13 -9.13
C GLN A 44 -4.10 0.39 -9.21
N LEU A 45 -3.42 1.19 -8.39
CA LEU A 45 -3.60 2.65 -8.34
C LEU A 45 -3.03 3.36 -9.58
N PHE A 46 -1.95 2.83 -10.15
CA PHE A 46 -1.25 3.42 -11.29
C PHE A 46 -1.59 2.75 -12.62
N ALA A 47 -2.32 1.62 -12.64
CA ALA A 47 -2.82 1.02 -13.88
C ALA A 47 -3.59 2.00 -14.78
N PRO A 48 -4.45 2.92 -14.28
CA PRO A 48 -5.11 3.91 -15.11
C PRO A 48 -4.15 4.90 -15.79
N LEU A 49 -3.00 5.21 -15.18
CA LEU A 49 -1.98 6.08 -15.78
C LEU A 49 -1.28 5.38 -16.96
N ALA A 50 -1.07 4.06 -16.89
CA ALA A 50 -0.53 3.28 -18.01
C ALA A 50 -1.48 3.25 -19.21
N LEU A 51 -2.80 3.38 -18.99
CA LEU A 51 -3.79 3.46 -20.07
C LEU A 51 -3.86 4.85 -20.74
N LEU A 52 -3.21 5.87 -20.18
CA LEU A 52 -3.13 7.20 -20.79
C LEU A 52 -2.04 7.27 -21.87
N GLU A 53 -1.13 6.29 -21.96
CA GLU A 53 -0.19 6.17 -23.06
C GLU A 53 -0.97 5.94 -24.38
N GLY A 54 -0.95 6.94 -25.27
CA GLY A 54 -1.63 6.87 -26.57
C GLY A 54 -2.99 7.59 -26.65
N VAL A 55 -3.39 8.34 -25.62
CA VAL A 55 -4.54 9.26 -25.73
C VAL A 55 -4.18 10.38 -26.71
N GLY A 56 -4.93 10.46 -27.82
CA GLY A 56 -4.76 11.53 -28.81
C GLY A 56 -4.98 12.92 -28.20
N GLY A 57 -4.27 13.91 -28.69
CA GLY A 57 -4.30 15.28 -28.16
C GLY A 57 -2.93 15.94 -28.23
N SER A 58 -2.86 17.21 -27.88
CA SER A 58 -1.57 17.90 -27.77
C SER A 58 -0.74 17.35 -26.60
N VAL A 59 0.57 17.65 -26.57
CA VAL A 59 1.44 17.30 -25.44
C VAL A 59 0.92 17.92 -24.14
N GLU A 60 0.34 19.12 -24.21
CA GLU A 60 -0.27 19.80 -23.07
C GLU A 60 -1.45 19.00 -22.51
N ASP A 61 -2.35 18.54 -23.39
CA ASP A 61 -3.52 17.74 -22.99
C ASP A 61 -3.10 16.43 -22.32
N GLN A 62 -2.09 15.75 -22.88
CA GLN A 62 -1.55 14.51 -22.32
C GLN A 62 -0.91 14.75 -20.95
N LEU A 63 -0.13 15.83 -20.80
CA LEU A 63 0.50 16.17 -19.54
C LEU A 63 -0.55 16.54 -18.47
N MET A 64 -1.60 17.27 -18.86
CA MET A 64 -2.71 17.60 -17.98
C MET A 64 -3.49 16.37 -17.54
N ALA A 65 -3.73 15.41 -18.44
CA ALA A 65 -4.42 14.16 -18.14
C ALA A 65 -3.60 13.30 -17.15
N VAL A 66 -2.31 13.12 -17.42
CA VAL A 66 -1.39 12.39 -16.54
C VAL A 66 -1.27 13.07 -15.19
N GLY A 67 -1.02 14.38 -15.16
CA GLY A 67 -0.89 15.16 -13.92
C GLY A 67 -2.15 15.14 -13.06
N SER A 68 -3.32 15.29 -13.68
CA SER A 68 -4.62 15.22 -12.99
C SER A 68 -4.88 13.83 -12.41
N SER A 69 -4.53 12.78 -13.16
CA SER A 69 -4.67 11.40 -12.69
C SER A 69 -3.70 11.10 -11.54
N LEU A 70 -2.45 11.55 -11.64
CA LEU A 70 -1.45 11.42 -10.58
C LEU A 70 -1.89 12.12 -9.30
N LEU A 71 -2.31 13.39 -9.38
CA LEU A 71 -2.81 14.14 -8.22
C LEU A 71 -4.02 13.46 -7.61
N ARG A 72 -4.99 13.01 -8.43
CA ARG A 72 -6.15 12.28 -7.95
C ARG A 72 -5.74 11.04 -7.17
N THR A 73 -4.77 10.26 -7.66
CA THR A 73 -4.25 9.07 -6.98
C THR A 73 -3.56 9.42 -5.67
N LEU A 74 -2.64 10.39 -5.66
CA LEU A 74 -1.88 10.79 -4.47
C LEU A 74 -2.76 11.40 -3.36
N LEU A 75 -3.84 12.09 -3.75
CA LEU A 75 -4.75 12.76 -2.80
C LEU A 75 -5.83 11.83 -2.22
N ARG A 76 -5.89 10.54 -2.60
CA ARG A 76 -6.84 9.61 -2.00
C ARG A 76 -6.53 9.37 -0.51
N SER A 77 -7.57 9.25 0.29
CA SER A 77 -7.45 9.09 1.75
C SER A 77 -6.74 7.79 2.17
N ASP A 78 -6.91 6.72 1.40
CA ASP A 78 -6.22 5.44 1.61
C ASP A 78 -4.71 5.57 1.36
N VAL A 79 -4.30 6.23 0.28
CA VAL A 79 -2.89 6.51 -0.04
C VAL A 79 -2.25 7.39 1.03
N ARG A 80 -2.90 8.50 1.41
CA ARG A 80 -2.40 9.40 2.46
C ARG A 80 -2.30 8.73 3.83
N SER A 81 -3.20 7.78 4.13
CA SER A 81 -3.15 7.02 5.37
C SER A 81 -1.96 6.06 5.41
N VAL A 82 -1.64 5.42 4.28
CA VAL A 82 -0.44 4.57 4.14
C VAL A 82 0.83 5.41 4.22
N GLU A 83 0.87 6.57 3.54
CA GLU A 83 1.98 7.53 3.64
C GLU A 83 2.24 7.94 5.09
N ALA A 84 1.20 8.40 5.81
CA ALA A 84 1.32 8.80 7.20
C ALA A 84 1.83 7.65 8.10
N MET A 85 1.35 6.43 7.87
CA MET A 85 1.81 5.23 8.59
C MET A 85 3.30 4.96 8.34
N VAL A 86 3.78 5.06 7.09
CA VAL A 86 5.20 4.86 6.74
C VAL A 86 6.07 5.96 7.35
N MET A 87 5.64 7.21 7.28
CA MET A 87 6.38 8.35 7.84
C MET A 87 6.43 8.29 9.37
N ALA A 88 5.36 7.84 10.03
CA ALA A 88 5.35 7.64 11.48
C ALA A 88 6.38 6.59 11.93
N ASP A 89 6.60 5.54 11.16
CA ASP A 89 7.62 4.52 11.46
C ASP A 89 9.05 5.06 11.36
N GLN A 90 9.32 5.96 10.40
CA GLN A 90 10.62 6.63 10.28
C GLN A 90 10.93 7.55 11.47
N THR A 91 9.90 8.15 12.05
CA THR A 91 10.03 8.99 13.26
C THR A 91 10.04 8.20 14.56
N ASN A 92 9.95 6.86 14.51
CA ASN A 92 9.97 6.01 15.68
C ASN A 92 11.40 5.96 16.28
N PRO A 93 11.64 6.50 17.49
CA PRO A 93 12.97 6.57 18.08
C PRO A 93 13.60 5.19 18.33
N ARG A 94 12.81 4.10 18.33
CA ARG A 94 13.31 2.72 18.44
C ARG A 94 13.98 2.19 17.17
N SER A 95 13.69 2.79 16.02
CA SER A 95 14.30 2.45 14.73
C SER A 95 15.65 3.18 14.57
N LEU A 96 15.76 4.39 15.11
CA LEU A 96 17.00 5.19 15.13
C LEU A 96 18.07 4.59 16.06
N SER A 97 17.68 3.91 17.15
CA SER A 97 18.62 3.27 18.07
C SER A 97 19.24 1.97 17.56
N LYS A 98 18.86 1.48 16.37
CA LYS A 98 19.47 0.31 15.72
C LYS A 98 20.51 0.67 14.65
N LEU A 99 20.75 1.96 14.43
CA LEU A 99 21.70 2.46 13.44
C LEU A 99 23.03 2.91 14.07
N HIS A 100 23.30 2.57 15.34
CA HIS A 100 24.55 2.91 16.03
C HIS A 100 25.05 1.75 16.88
#